data_AF-H1G051-F1
#
_entry.id   AF-H1G051-F1
#
_cell.length_a   1.000
_cell.length_b   1.000
_cell.length_c   1.000
_cell.angle_alpha   90.00
_cell.angle_beta   90.00
_cell.angle_gamma   90.00
#
_symmetry.space_group_name_H-M   'P 1'
#
loop_
_entity.id
_entity.type
_entity.pdbx_description
1 polymer ?
#
loop_
_entity_poly.entity_id
_entity_poly.type
_entity_poly.pdbx_seq_one_letter_code
_entity_poly.pdbx_strand_id
1 'polypeptide(L)'
;TDRCEDSLAPELWTEVDLHQSQLEFSLAPRSGALILSDLEHAFGPGIGAFKRVTLLSPGADDVVRSEALPLVAQSLALRRRFMPLLVDHVEWNDPADRDNTAGPLVLVATAEHLASLLGAEAPAVNGPTLEISHTPVVSDEAGRVVMPSRVQLIVSGRTADEVLEAARVLSIMDDALNPVPAATVVERDQTPTHFSSLARLVLHPERTYRFADLGLPTQSMRGFGAHGLSLDVRLPSDFYTHDSAQVELLLDLSYGAGMGPGSVVNIFLNGDFVHGRLLDESHGTMFRRYRIALPARRFMPGNNRVDFEFMLRPEVIMGECAGLDGRHLVAQVMGSSTIELPNFGRASSQPNLRLFGNTGFPFNSEQGATRLDLFVADQAQVGPALTLVGRIAQAAGVAHDGWRLHSGSLDELSGSARSIVVAPTSALPESLFDGWSVAFGRVTRWPYAAINDTRSATQPPGGGFAAWLVNSLGLRPVPEYGGAFDDMLRGSVSQVSGLGPMGGLSLMRNPLHGASGAVLVVTAEDDARLAARIESLIQPRVWSQLDGGLVLWHDIDTPVVSARVVDRFEIGDGSDWLLLRLWLSNSPWYWLALVVVGALLLVISASWLLRRRRRGFEAQT
;
A
#
# COMPACT_ATOMS: atom_id res chain seq x y z
N THR A 1 8.48 -33.54 33.27
CA THR A 1 9.59 -33.37 34.21
C THR A 1 8.99 -33.33 35.61
N ASP A 2 9.49 -34.12 36.56
CA ASP A 2 8.96 -34.15 37.94
C ASP A 2 9.56 -33.05 38.83
N ARG A 3 10.08 -31.98 38.23
CA ARG A 3 10.70 -30.83 38.91
C ARG A 3 9.94 -29.56 38.55
N CYS A 4 9.97 -28.59 39.46
CA CYS A 4 9.45 -27.27 39.16
C CYS A 4 10.30 -26.60 38.07
N GLU A 5 9.64 -26.11 37.03
CA GLU A 5 10.28 -25.49 35.86
C GLU A 5 9.73 -24.07 35.66
N ASP A 6 10.53 -23.15 35.12
CA ASP A 6 10.05 -21.81 34.73
C ASP A 6 9.01 -21.96 33.60
N SER A 7 7.85 -21.33 33.74
CA SER A 7 6.80 -21.34 32.71
C SER A 7 7.23 -20.76 31.35
N LEU A 8 8.31 -19.99 31.31
CA LEU A 8 8.92 -19.43 30.10
C LEU A 8 10.13 -20.24 29.60
N ALA A 9 10.41 -21.40 30.20
CA ALA A 9 11.56 -22.20 29.82
C ALA A 9 11.40 -22.73 28.39
N PRO A 10 12.42 -22.60 27.52
CA PRO A 10 12.33 -22.97 26.10
C PRO A 10 12.06 -24.46 25.87
N GLU A 11 12.29 -25.31 26.88
CA GLU A 11 11.95 -26.73 26.91
C GLU A 11 10.45 -27.02 27.12
N LEU A 12 9.66 -26.05 27.59
CA LEU A 12 8.21 -26.15 27.68
C LEU A 12 7.59 -25.68 26.36
N TRP A 13 7.14 -26.62 25.54
CA TRP A 13 6.47 -26.33 24.28
C TRP A 13 5.20 -27.18 24.13
N THR A 14 4.29 -26.70 23.30
CA THR A 14 3.12 -27.43 22.84
C THR A 14 3.07 -27.26 21.33
N GLU A 15 2.90 -28.36 20.61
CA GLU A 15 2.80 -28.36 19.15
C GLU A 15 1.35 -28.62 18.73
N VAL A 16 0.89 -27.87 17.73
CA VAL A 16 -0.40 -28.09 17.07
C VAL A 16 -0.09 -28.56 15.66
N ASP A 17 -0.48 -29.79 15.33
CA ASP A 17 -0.34 -30.33 13.97
C ASP A 17 -1.35 -29.62 13.05
N LEU A 18 -0.86 -28.65 12.26
CA LEU A 18 -1.69 -27.87 11.33
C LEU A 18 -2.20 -28.68 10.13
N HIS A 19 -1.66 -29.88 9.86
CA HIS A 19 -2.14 -30.73 8.78
C HIS A 19 -3.34 -31.58 9.21
N GLN A 20 -3.37 -32.02 10.46
CA GLN A 20 -4.47 -32.83 11.00
C GLN A 20 -5.51 -32.02 11.76
N SER A 21 -5.16 -30.81 12.22
CA SER A 21 -6.08 -29.92 12.90
C SER A 21 -7.00 -29.23 11.90
N GLN A 22 -8.27 -29.66 11.85
CA GLN A 22 -9.28 -29.12 10.96
C GLN A 22 -10.42 -28.45 11.75
N LEU A 23 -10.98 -27.37 11.18
CA LEU A 23 -12.22 -26.75 11.63
C LEU A 23 -13.33 -27.14 10.65
N GLU A 24 -14.30 -27.91 11.11
CA GLU A 24 -15.45 -28.30 10.31
C GLU A 24 -16.65 -27.37 10.61
N PHE A 25 -17.23 -26.79 9.56
CA PHE A 25 -18.39 -25.92 9.65
C PHE A 25 -19.55 -26.52 8.86
N SER A 26 -20.71 -26.66 9.49
CA SER A 26 -21.97 -26.93 8.80
C SER A 26 -22.69 -25.62 8.53
N LEU A 27 -22.72 -25.20 7.26
CA LEU A 27 -23.38 -23.98 6.83
C LEU A 27 -24.80 -24.27 6.36
N ALA A 28 -25.77 -23.47 6.80
CA ALA A 28 -27.13 -23.49 6.29
C ALA A 28 -27.40 -22.16 5.57
N PRO A 29 -28.11 -22.16 4.42
CA PRO A 29 -28.54 -20.92 3.78
C PRO A 29 -29.35 -20.08 4.76
N ARG A 30 -28.98 -18.81 4.90
CA ARG A 30 -29.77 -17.87 5.71
C ARG A 30 -31.08 -17.61 4.97
N SER A 31 -32.20 -17.87 5.64
CA SER A 31 -33.52 -17.52 5.11
C SER A 31 -33.75 -16.02 5.31
N GLY A 32 -34.00 -15.29 4.23
CA GLY A 32 -34.26 -13.85 4.27
C GLY A 32 -33.91 -13.16 2.96
N ALA A 33 -34.42 -11.95 2.77
CA ALA A 33 -33.94 -11.06 1.72
C ALA A 33 -32.54 -10.55 2.11
N LEU A 34 -31.67 -10.38 1.12
CA LEU A 34 -30.38 -9.73 1.32
C LEU A 34 -30.60 -8.26 1.66
N ILE A 35 -29.72 -7.74 2.51
CA ILE A 35 -29.68 -6.32 2.88
C ILE A 35 -28.27 -5.78 2.68
N LEU A 36 -28.14 -4.46 2.49
CA LEU A 36 -26.85 -3.83 2.19
C LEU A 36 -25.81 -4.07 3.30
N SER A 37 -26.23 -4.26 4.55
CA SER A 37 -25.33 -4.67 5.64
C SER A 37 -24.70 -6.05 5.47
N ASP A 38 -25.23 -6.91 4.59
CA ASP A 38 -24.62 -8.20 4.26
C ASP A 38 -23.40 -8.04 3.33
N LEU A 39 -23.17 -6.86 2.72
CA LEU A 39 -22.01 -6.61 1.84
C LEU A 39 -20.67 -6.82 2.55
N GLU A 40 -20.54 -6.35 3.80
CA GLU A 40 -19.31 -6.55 4.60
C GLU A 40 -19.02 -8.04 4.80
N HIS A 41 -20.05 -8.87 4.96
CA HIS A 41 -19.92 -10.31 5.13
C HIS A 41 -19.65 -11.00 3.79
N ALA A 42 -20.38 -10.63 2.74
CA ALA A 42 -20.28 -11.19 1.40
C ALA A 42 -18.91 -10.91 0.75
N PHE A 43 -18.37 -9.70 0.93
CA PHE A 43 -17.08 -9.27 0.38
C PHE A 43 -16.01 -9.11 1.47
N GLY A 44 -16.21 -9.67 2.66
CA GLY A 44 -15.24 -9.64 3.75
C GLY A 44 -14.03 -10.56 3.54
N PRO A 45 -13.04 -10.53 4.46
CA PRO A 45 -11.97 -11.54 4.50
C PRO A 45 -12.41 -12.88 5.10
N GLY A 46 -13.66 -13.00 5.56
CA GLY A 46 -14.17 -14.16 6.30
C GLY A 46 -14.37 -15.44 5.47
N ILE A 47 -14.66 -16.53 6.16
CA ILE A 47 -14.99 -17.83 5.55
C ILE A 47 -16.31 -17.69 4.78
N GLY A 48 -16.36 -18.21 3.55
CA GLY A 48 -17.55 -18.15 2.69
C GLY A 48 -17.70 -16.84 1.91
N ALA A 49 -16.87 -15.82 2.18
CA ALA A 49 -16.89 -14.57 1.42
C ALA A 49 -16.38 -14.76 -0.02
N PHE A 50 -16.90 -13.94 -0.93
CA PHE A 50 -16.55 -13.97 -2.34
C PHE A 50 -15.11 -13.51 -2.57
N LYS A 51 -14.35 -14.33 -3.29
CA LYS A 51 -12.97 -14.02 -3.71
C LYS A 51 -12.91 -13.44 -5.12
N ARG A 52 -13.95 -13.66 -5.91
CA ARG A 52 -14.10 -13.26 -7.31
C ARG A 52 -15.51 -12.73 -7.52
N VAL A 53 -15.64 -11.69 -8.33
CA VAL A 53 -16.91 -11.06 -8.69
C VAL A 53 -16.89 -10.62 -10.14
N THR A 54 -18.04 -10.71 -10.82
CA THR A 54 -18.17 -10.22 -12.18
C THR A 54 -18.94 -8.90 -12.18
N LEU A 55 -18.31 -7.85 -12.70
CA LEU A 55 -18.93 -6.57 -12.98
C LEU A 55 -19.48 -6.58 -14.40
N LEU A 56 -20.76 -6.27 -14.52
CA LEU A 56 -21.46 -6.16 -15.78
C LEU A 56 -21.78 -4.69 -16.02
N SER A 57 -21.51 -4.22 -17.24
CA SER A 57 -21.88 -2.87 -17.68
C SER A 57 -22.32 -2.85 -19.15
N PRO A 58 -23.12 -1.86 -19.57
CA PRO A 58 -23.41 -1.64 -20.99
C PRO A 58 -22.18 -1.08 -21.70
N GLY A 59 -22.03 -1.37 -22.99
CA GLY A 59 -20.90 -0.87 -23.79
C GLY A 59 -20.94 0.60 -24.20
N ALA A 60 -22.14 1.17 -24.24
CA ALA A 60 -22.39 2.48 -24.85
C ALA A 60 -22.23 3.68 -23.89
N ASP A 61 -22.11 3.45 -22.58
CA ASP A 61 -22.10 4.51 -21.57
C ASP A 61 -20.67 4.80 -21.08
N ASP A 62 -20.10 5.89 -21.58
CA ASP A 62 -18.69 6.22 -21.34
C ASP A 62 -18.40 6.60 -19.88
N VAL A 63 -19.33 7.26 -19.17
CA VAL A 63 -19.13 7.64 -17.75
C VAL A 63 -19.21 6.41 -16.85
N VAL A 64 -20.17 5.52 -17.11
CA VAL A 64 -20.29 4.25 -16.37
C VAL A 64 -19.01 3.43 -16.52
N ARG A 65 -18.52 3.27 -17.76
CA ARG A 65 -17.31 2.50 -18.03
C ARG A 65 -16.05 3.19 -17.48
N SER A 66 -15.88 4.48 -17.75
CA SER A 66 -14.64 5.20 -17.44
C SER A 66 -14.48 5.54 -15.96
N GLU A 67 -15.57 5.86 -15.24
CA GLU A 67 -15.50 6.36 -13.86
C GLU A 67 -16.15 5.42 -12.84
N ALA A 68 -17.36 4.92 -13.12
CA ALA A 68 -18.12 4.16 -12.13
C ALA A 68 -17.51 2.77 -11.89
N LEU A 69 -17.09 2.06 -12.95
CA LEU A 69 -16.48 0.73 -12.82
C LEU A 69 -15.23 0.70 -11.93
N PRO A 70 -14.20 1.56 -12.13
CA PRO A 70 -13.06 1.64 -11.22
C PRO A 70 -13.48 1.90 -9.77
N LEU A 71 -14.47 2.76 -9.54
CA LEU A 71 -14.89 3.10 -8.18
C LEU A 71 -15.64 1.95 -7.50
N VAL A 72 -16.51 1.25 -8.23
CA VAL A 72 -17.18 0.03 -7.75
C VAL A 72 -16.16 -1.05 -7.41
N ALA A 73 -15.19 -1.31 -8.29
CA ALA A 73 -14.13 -2.29 -8.04
C ALA A 73 -13.33 -1.98 -6.76
N GLN A 74 -12.95 -0.71 -6.55
CA GLN A 74 -12.28 -0.27 -5.31
C GLN A 74 -13.16 -0.49 -4.09
N SER A 75 -14.43 -0.11 -4.14
CA SER A 75 -15.35 -0.21 -3.02
C SER A 75 -15.55 -1.66 -2.54
N LEU A 76 -15.64 -2.61 -3.47
CA LEU A 76 -15.76 -4.04 -3.16
C LEU A 76 -14.43 -4.61 -2.65
N ALA A 77 -13.30 -4.21 -3.25
CA ALA A 77 -11.99 -4.65 -2.82
C ALA A 77 -11.66 -4.18 -1.39
N LEU A 78 -12.03 -2.95 -1.01
CA LEU A 78 -11.77 -2.43 0.35
C LEU A 78 -12.45 -3.26 1.45
N ARG A 79 -13.64 -3.81 1.19
CA ARG A 79 -14.37 -4.69 2.13
C ARG A 79 -13.61 -5.99 2.44
N ARG A 80 -12.78 -6.47 1.50
CA ARG A 80 -11.92 -7.65 1.70
C ARG A 80 -10.71 -7.40 2.60
N ARG A 81 -10.45 -6.13 2.96
CA ARG A 81 -9.35 -5.66 3.81
C ARG A 81 -7.99 -6.13 3.30
N PHE A 82 -7.45 -7.22 3.86
CA PHE A 82 -6.11 -7.73 3.55
C PHE A 82 -6.11 -8.83 2.46
N MET A 83 -7.27 -9.39 2.12
CA MET A 83 -7.40 -10.42 1.09
C MET A 83 -7.69 -9.79 -0.27
N PRO A 84 -7.08 -10.23 -1.38
CA PRO A 84 -7.37 -9.66 -2.70
C PRO A 84 -8.80 -9.98 -3.18
N LEU A 85 -9.36 -9.12 -4.03
CA LEU A 85 -10.58 -9.37 -4.80
C LEU A 85 -10.22 -9.52 -6.28
N LEU A 86 -10.68 -10.60 -6.90
CA LEU A 86 -10.60 -10.76 -8.36
C LEU A 86 -11.86 -10.19 -9.00
N VAL A 87 -11.67 -9.35 -10.00
CA VAL A 87 -12.75 -8.69 -10.74
C VAL A 87 -12.69 -9.17 -12.17
N ASP A 88 -13.77 -9.84 -12.59
CA ASP A 88 -14.04 -10.09 -13.99
C ASP A 88 -14.94 -8.96 -14.50
N HIS A 89 -14.82 -8.62 -15.78
CA HIS A 89 -15.69 -7.63 -16.42
C HIS A 89 -16.30 -8.23 -17.68
N VAL A 90 -17.60 -8.03 -17.83
CA VAL A 90 -18.35 -8.43 -19.02
C VAL A 90 -19.15 -7.21 -19.49
N GLU A 91 -18.85 -6.76 -20.69
CA GLU A 91 -19.71 -5.83 -21.40
C GLU A 91 -20.89 -6.61 -21.97
N TRP A 92 -22.12 -6.33 -21.50
CA TRP A 92 -23.28 -7.05 -22.01
C TRP A 92 -23.76 -6.43 -23.32
N ASN A 93 -23.99 -7.30 -24.29
CA ASN A 93 -24.68 -6.97 -25.53
C ASN A 93 -25.95 -7.80 -25.70
N ASP A 94 -26.01 -8.98 -25.06
CA ASP A 94 -27.16 -9.88 -25.02
C ASP A 94 -27.52 -10.20 -23.55
N PRO A 95 -28.81 -10.27 -23.17
CA PRO A 95 -29.21 -10.80 -21.87
C PRO A 95 -28.58 -12.14 -21.48
N ALA A 96 -28.24 -13.00 -22.45
CA ALA A 96 -27.53 -14.25 -22.23
C ALA A 96 -26.15 -14.08 -21.56
N ASP A 97 -25.50 -12.91 -21.70
CA ASP A 97 -24.20 -12.62 -21.08
C ASP A 97 -24.29 -12.66 -19.54
N ARG A 98 -25.40 -12.16 -18.97
CA ARG A 98 -25.69 -12.24 -17.53
C ARG A 98 -25.90 -13.69 -17.09
N ASP A 99 -26.58 -14.46 -17.92
CA ASP A 99 -26.98 -15.82 -17.57
C ASP A 99 -25.80 -16.79 -17.60
N ASN A 100 -24.89 -16.62 -18.56
CA ASN A 100 -23.68 -17.43 -18.67
C ASN A 100 -22.62 -17.12 -17.58
N THR A 101 -22.78 -16.03 -16.84
CA THR A 101 -21.82 -15.61 -15.82
C THR A 101 -21.97 -16.42 -14.53
N ALA A 102 -20.91 -17.04 -14.03
CA ALA A 102 -20.96 -17.78 -12.75
C ALA A 102 -20.62 -16.86 -11.55
N GLY A 103 -21.21 -17.15 -10.38
CA GLY A 103 -20.85 -16.47 -9.13
C GLY A 103 -21.63 -15.18 -8.85
N PRO A 104 -21.14 -14.32 -7.93
CA PRO A 104 -21.80 -13.07 -7.57
C PRO A 104 -21.70 -12.03 -8.70
N LEU A 105 -22.79 -11.31 -8.93
CA LEU A 105 -22.92 -10.33 -10.01
C LEU A 105 -23.03 -8.91 -9.45
N VAL A 106 -22.38 -7.97 -10.14
CA VAL A 106 -22.56 -6.54 -9.87
C VAL A 106 -22.96 -5.86 -11.17
N LEU A 107 -24.21 -5.40 -11.25
CA LEU A 107 -24.69 -4.65 -12.41
C LEU A 107 -24.43 -3.16 -12.19
N VAL A 108 -23.72 -2.52 -13.11
CA VAL A 108 -23.42 -1.09 -13.05
C VAL A 108 -23.96 -0.44 -14.32
N ALA A 109 -25.12 0.23 -14.21
CA ALA A 109 -25.81 0.78 -15.38
C ALA A 109 -26.94 1.74 -15.03
N THR A 110 -27.37 2.53 -16.00
CA THR A 110 -28.59 3.35 -15.88
C THR A 110 -29.86 2.49 -15.82
N ALA A 111 -30.93 3.08 -15.30
CA ALA A 111 -32.24 2.43 -15.20
C ALA A 111 -32.75 1.91 -16.55
N GLU A 112 -32.50 2.65 -17.64
CA GLU A 112 -32.89 2.26 -19.00
C GLU A 112 -32.17 0.99 -19.47
N HIS A 113 -30.86 0.92 -19.27
CA HIS A 113 -30.06 -0.26 -19.62
C HIS A 113 -30.38 -1.46 -18.70
N LEU A 114 -30.73 -1.23 -17.44
CA LEU A 114 -31.20 -2.30 -16.56
C LEU A 114 -32.56 -2.85 -17.00
N ALA A 115 -33.47 -1.98 -17.45
CA ALA A 115 -34.76 -2.40 -17.96
C ALA A 115 -34.62 -3.27 -19.24
N SER A 116 -33.64 -2.99 -20.10
CA SER A 116 -33.38 -3.83 -21.27
C SER A 116 -32.76 -5.19 -20.92
N LEU A 117 -31.94 -5.25 -19.86
CA LEU A 117 -31.30 -6.50 -19.42
C LEU A 117 -32.23 -7.39 -18.58
N LEU A 118 -33.00 -6.80 -17.66
CA LEU A 118 -33.78 -7.51 -16.64
C LEU A 118 -35.28 -7.58 -16.95
N GLY A 119 -35.78 -6.74 -17.86
CA GLY A 119 -37.21 -6.67 -18.17
C GLY A 119 -38.05 -6.34 -16.94
N ALA A 120 -38.98 -7.23 -16.59
CA ALA A 120 -39.88 -7.06 -15.45
C ALA A 120 -39.18 -7.18 -14.08
N GLU A 121 -37.96 -7.72 -14.03
CA GLU A 121 -37.17 -7.83 -12.81
C GLU A 121 -36.34 -6.58 -12.52
N ALA A 122 -36.38 -5.57 -13.40
CA ALA A 122 -35.65 -4.33 -13.20
C ALA A 122 -36.21 -3.55 -11.99
N PRO A 123 -35.34 -3.07 -11.08
CA PRO A 123 -35.78 -2.29 -9.93
C PRO A 123 -36.26 -0.90 -10.33
N ALA A 124 -37.13 -0.31 -9.50
CA ALA A 124 -37.59 1.05 -9.69
C ALA A 124 -36.51 2.06 -9.25
N VAL A 125 -35.83 2.67 -10.22
CA VAL A 125 -34.73 3.62 -9.98
C VAL A 125 -35.24 5.07 -10.05
N ASN A 126 -35.31 5.74 -8.90
CA ASN A 126 -35.79 7.13 -8.78
C ASN A 126 -34.66 8.16 -8.55
N GLY A 127 -33.40 7.72 -8.55
CA GLY A 127 -32.19 8.51 -8.30
C GLY A 127 -30.96 7.59 -8.22
N PRO A 128 -29.80 8.07 -7.72
CA PRO A 128 -28.65 7.20 -7.41
C PRO A 128 -29.08 6.10 -6.45
N THR A 129 -29.02 4.84 -6.87
CA THR A 129 -29.62 3.70 -6.18
C THR A 129 -28.63 2.56 -6.05
N LEU A 130 -28.61 1.96 -4.86
CA LEU A 130 -27.90 0.73 -4.55
C LEU A 130 -28.91 -0.30 -4.07
N GLU A 131 -28.89 -1.49 -4.65
CA GLU A 131 -29.79 -2.58 -4.27
C GLU A 131 -29.04 -3.91 -4.25
N ILE A 132 -29.26 -4.71 -3.21
CA ILE A 132 -28.74 -6.08 -3.12
C ILE A 132 -29.90 -7.07 -3.08
N SER A 133 -29.83 -8.09 -3.93
CA SER A 133 -30.89 -9.07 -4.08
C SER A 133 -30.35 -10.42 -4.53
N HIS A 134 -31.22 -11.41 -4.52
CA HIS A 134 -30.95 -12.74 -5.06
C HIS A 134 -31.51 -12.84 -6.47
N THR A 135 -30.73 -13.37 -7.42
CA THR A 135 -31.28 -13.71 -8.74
C THR A 135 -32.34 -14.81 -8.58
N PRO A 136 -33.40 -14.81 -9.42
CA PRO A 136 -34.39 -15.87 -9.41
C PRO A 136 -33.75 -17.22 -9.75
N VAL A 137 -34.33 -18.30 -9.22
CA VAL A 137 -33.94 -19.67 -9.57
C VAL A 137 -34.66 -20.04 -10.85
N VAL A 138 -33.92 -20.37 -11.90
CA VAL A 138 -34.48 -20.85 -13.17
C VAL A 138 -34.41 -22.37 -13.18
N SER A 139 -35.58 -23.01 -13.37
CA SER A 139 -35.70 -24.47 -13.46
C SER A 139 -36.24 -24.88 -14.83
N ASP A 140 -35.80 -26.03 -15.33
CA ASP A 140 -36.35 -26.62 -16.55
C ASP A 140 -37.77 -27.16 -16.34
N GLU A 141 -38.42 -27.60 -17.42
CA GLU A 141 -39.76 -28.22 -17.38
C GLU A 141 -39.82 -29.48 -16.51
N ALA A 142 -38.67 -30.12 -16.24
CA ALA A 142 -38.54 -31.28 -15.37
C ALA A 142 -38.26 -30.92 -13.90
N GLY A 143 -38.27 -29.62 -13.55
CA GLY A 143 -38.03 -29.12 -12.20
C GLY A 143 -36.56 -29.17 -11.76
N ARG A 144 -35.62 -29.38 -12.67
CA ARG A 144 -34.18 -29.31 -12.38
C ARG A 144 -33.73 -27.86 -12.45
N VAL A 145 -33.01 -27.43 -11.42
CA VAL A 145 -32.40 -26.10 -11.40
C VAL A 145 -31.34 -26.01 -12.49
N VAL A 146 -31.62 -25.19 -13.51
CA VAL A 146 -30.69 -24.87 -14.60
C VAL A 146 -29.79 -23.71 -14.19
N MET A 147 -30.34 -22.75 -13.43
CA MET A 147 -29.60 -21.60 -12.92
C MET A 147 -29.89 -21.41 -11.43
N PRO A 148 -28.89 -21.62 -10.54
CA PRO A 148 -29.06 -21.39 -9.12
C PRO A 148 -29.20 -19.90 -8.81
N SER A 149 -29.81 -19.59 -7.66
CA SER A 149 -29.84 -18.21 -7.16
C SER A 149 -28.43 -17.73 -6.83
N ARG A 150 -28.10 -16.52 -7.28
CA ARG A 150 -26.82 -15.84 -7.08
C ARG A 150 -27.04 -14.55 -6.30
N VAL A 151 -26.00 -14.05 -5.63
CA VAL A 151 -26.02 -12.70 -5.06
C VAL A 151 -25.85 -11.69 -6.19
N GLN A 152 -26.70 -10.68 -6.21
CA GLN A 152 -26.69 -9.58 -7.16
C GLN A 152 -26.63 -8.25 -6.42
N LEU A 153 -25.65 -7.41 -6.76
CA LEU A 153 -25.61 -6.00 -6.37
C LEU A 153 -25.91 -5.14 -7.60
N ILE A 154 -26.77 -4.15 -7.46
CA ILE A 154 -27.14 -3.21 -8.51
C ILE A 154 -26.65 -1.83 -8.07
N VAL A 155 -25.85 -1.21 -8.93
CA VAL A 155 -25.37 0.18 -8.81
C VAL A 155 -25.96 0.95 -9.97
N SER A 156 -26.95 1.80 -9.70
CA SER A 156 -27.77 2.41 -10.73
C SER A 156 -28.14 3.86 -10.47
N GLY A 157 -28.71 4.50 -11.50
CA GLY A 157 -29.17 5.87 -11.54
C GLY A 157 -30.01 6.10 -12.78
N ARG A 158 -30.73 7.22 -12.85
CA ARG A 158 -31.49 7.62 -14.05
C ARG A 158 -30.56 8.06 -15.18
N THR A 159 -29.42 8.63 -14.81
CA THR A 159 -28.35 9.08 -15.72
C THR A 159 -27.02 8.44 -15.32
N ALA A 160 -26.03 8.47 -16.22
CA ALA A 160 -24.70 7.96 -15.94
C ALA A 160 -24.02 8.66 -14.74
N ASP A 161 -24.25 9.96 -14.57
CA ASP A 161 -23.76 10.72 -13.40
C ASP A 161 -24.39 10.23 -12.08
N GLU A 162 -25.66 9.84 -12.11
CA GLU A 162 -26.32 9.25 -10.93
C GLU A 162 -25.77 7.85 -10.63
N VAL A 163 -25.39 7.07 -11.65
CA VAL A 163 -24.70 5.78 -11.44
C VAL A 163 -23.34 6.01 -10.78
N LEU A 164 -22.59 7.01 -11.23
CA LEU A 164 -21.32 7.39 -10.62
C LEU A 164 -21.51 7.85 -9.16
N GLU A 165 -22.57 8.62 -8.86
CA GLU A 165 -22.85 9.01 -7.48
C GLU A 165 -23.25 7.80 -6.62
N ALA A 166 -23.99 6.83 -7.15
CA ALA A 166 -24.26 5.57 -6.45
C ALA A 166 -22.97 4.80 -6.16
N ALA A 167 -22.02 4.76 -7.11
CA ALA A 167 -20.69 4.17 -6.90
C ALA A 167 -19.86 4.91 -5.83
N ARG A 168 -19.95 6.25 -5.76
CA ARG A 168 -19.35 7.05 -4.69
C ARG A 168 -19.98 6.77 -3.34
N VAL A 169 -21.30 6.59 -3.27
CA VAL A 169 -21.97 6.22 -2.02
C VAL A 169 -21.55 4.84 -1.56
N LEU A 170 -21.37 3.88 -2.49
CA LEU A 170 -20.85 2.55 -2.19
C LEU A 170 -19.42 2.56 -1.60
N SER A 171 -18.59 3.54 -1.96
CA SER A 171 -17.21 3.67 -1.45
C SER A 171 -17.10 4.39 -0.09
N ILE A 172 -18.14 5.12 0.33
CA ILE A 172 -18.14 5.87 1.60
C ILE A 172 -19.10 5.35 2.66
N MET A 173 -20.11 4.57 2.28
CA MET A 173 -21.10 4.09 3.25
C MET A 173 -20.49 3.14 4.27
N ASP A 174 -21.10 3.11 5.46
CA ASP A 174 -20.90 2.05 6.43
C ASP A 174 -21.99 0.99 6.27
N ASP A 175 -21.61 -0.21 5.81
CA ASP A 175 -22.54 -1.31 5.56
C ASP A 175 -23.38 -1.63 6.81
N ALA A 176 -22.78 -1.60 8.00
CA ALA A 176 -23.46 -1.92 9.26
C ALA A 176 -24.63 -0.97 9.58
N LEU A 177 -24.62 0.24 9.02
CA LEU A 177 -25.66 1.25 9.20
C LEU A 177 -26.76 1.20 8.13
N ASN A 178 -26.70 0.24 7.20
CA ASN A 178 -27.65 0.11 6.08
C ASN A 178 -28.41 -1.24 6.12
N PRO A 179 -29.30 -1.48 7.10
CA PRO A 179 -30.06 -2.72 7.24
C PRO A 179 -31.28 -2.78 6.31
N VAL A 180 -31.11 -2.41 5.05
CA VAL A 180 -32.17 -2.31 4.03
C VAL A 180 -31.73 -2.98 2.72
N PRO A 181 -32.65 -3.54 1.91
CA PRO A 181 -32.30 -4.19 0.64
C PRO A 181 -31.89 -3.19 -0.44
N ALA A 182 -32.42 -1.97 -0.38
CA ALA A 182 -32.13 -0.91 -1.32
C ALA A 182 -32.02 0.45 -0.63
N ALA A 183 -31.17 1.32 -1.16
CA ALA A 183 -30.98 2.69 -0.73
C ALA A 183 -30.92 3.63 -1.95
N THR A 184 -31.70 4.71 -1.91
CA THR A 184 -31.65 5.78 -2.93
C THR A 184 -31.15 7.06 -2.27
N VAL A 185 -30.15 7.69 -2.89
CA VAL A 185 -29.52 8.91 -2.39
C VAL A 185 -30.38 10.10 -2.80
N VAL A 186 -30.88 10.84 -1.81
CA VAL A 186 -31.71 12.04 -2.04
C VAL A 186 -30.86 13.30 -2.07
N GLU A 187 -29.93 13.43 -1.13
CA GLU A 187 -29.07 14.60 -0.97
C GLU A 187 -27.78 14.21 -0.25
N ARG A 188 -26.68 14.86 -0.61
CA ARG A 188 -25.37 14.68 0.04
C ARG A 188 -24.84 16.04 0.46
N ASP A 189 -25.13 16.38 1.71
CA ASP A 189 -24.46 17.49 2.36
C ASP A 189 -23.10 17.00 2.87
N GLN A 190 -22.03 17.56 2.30
CA GLN A 190 -20.61 17.35 2.61
C GLN A 190 -19.87 16.31 1.75
N THR A 191 -18.67 16.71 1.32
CA THR A 191 -17.55 15.87 0.89
C THR A 191 -16.84 15.34 2.15
N PRO A 192 -17.06 14.08 2.58
CA PRO A 192 -16.41 13.59 3.77
C PRO A 192 -14.96 13.29 3.41
N THR A 193 -14.03 14.06 3.98
CA THR A 193 -12.60 13.74 3.86
C THR A 193 -12.23 12.54 4.74
N HIS A 194 -13.01 12.17 5.78
CA HIS A 194 -12.55 11.19 6.79
C HIS A 194 -13.62 10.31 7.49
N PHE A 195 -14.82 10.09 6.92
CA PHE A 195 -15.89 9.33 7.63
C PHE A 195 -16.28 7.98 7.01
N SER A 196 -15.65 7.54 5.91
CA SER A 196 -15.91 6.19 5.40
C SER A 196 -15.33 5.15 6.37
N SER A 197 -16.13 4.18 6.82
CA SER A 197 -15.63 3.04 7.62
C SER A 197 -14.66 2.15 6.82
N LEU A 198 -14.68 2.27 5.49
CA LEU A 198 -13.74 1.63 4.58
C LEU A 198 -12.40 2.36 4.49
N ALA A 199 -12.35 3.65 4.87
CA ALA A 199 -11.15 4.47 4.83
C ALA A 199 -10.36 4.40 6.14
N ARG A 200 -9.03 4.26 6.06
CA ARG A 200 -8.16 4.34 7.24
C ARG A 200 -7.79 5.79 7.53
N LEU A 201 -7.82 6.20 8.81
CA LEU A 201 -7.41 7.55 9.21
C LEU A 201 -5.93 7.78 8.90
N VAL A 202 -5.64 8.76 8.04
CA VAL A 202 -4.28 9.25 7.74
C VAL A 202 -3.97 10.44 8.63
N LEU A 203 -2.81 10.40 9.29
CA LEU A 203 -2.41 11.45 10.21
C LEU A 203 -1.73 12.60 9.46
N HIS A 204 -2.02 13.83 9.91
CA HIS A 204 -1.52 15.07 9.31
C HIS A 204 -0.38 15.67 10.14
N PRO A 205 0.52 16.45 9.51
CA PRO A 205 1.61 17.12 10.22
C PRO A 205 1.09 18.12 11.24
N GLU A 206 1.89 18.38 12.27
CA GLU A 206 1.61 19.39 13.31
C GLU A 206 0.27 19.18 14.05
N ARG A 207 -0.20 17.92 14.10
CA ARG A 207 -1.40 17.52 14.84
C ARG A 207 -1.07 16.52 15.93
N THR A 208 -1.96 16.52 16.94
CA THR A 208 -1.94 15.60 18.07
C THR A 208 -3.13 14.66 17.99
N TYR A 209 -2.89 13.36 18.15
CA TYR A 209 -3.93 12.33 18.11
C TYR A 209 -3.92 11.53 19.40
N ARG A 210 -5.11 11.23 19.97
CA ARG A 210 -5.22 10.35 21.13
C ARG A 210 -5.21 8.90 20.68
N PHE A 211 -4.68 8.00 21.52
CA PHE A 211 -4.65 6.57 21.22
C PHE A 211 -6.07 6.01 21.02
N ALA A 212 -7.05 6.47 21.80
CA ALA A 212 -8.44 6.05 21.65
C ALA A 212 -9.02 6.41 20.27
N ASP A 213 -8.65 7.56 19.71
CA ASP A 213 -9.10 8.00 18.37
C ASP A 213 -8.43 7.19 17.25
N LEU A 214 -7.27 6.57 17.54
CA LEU A 214 -6.52 5.68 16.66
C LEU A 214 -6.87 4.20 16.87
N GLY A 215 -7.93 3.89 17.62
CA GLY A 215 -8.40 2.51 17.83
C GLY A 215 -7.71 1.76 18.98
N LEU A 216 -6.87 2.43 19.77
CA LEU A 216 -6.27 1.88 20.99
C LEU A 216 -6.92 2.51 22.24
N PRO A 217 -8.06 1.99 22.72
CA PRO A 217 -8.67 2.46 23.95
C PRO A 217 -7.80 2.11 25.16
N THR A 218 -8.19 2.57 26.35
CA THR A 218 -7.52 2.20 27.59
C THR A 218 -7.45 0.67 27.74
N GLN A 219 -6.24 0.13 27.78
CA GLN A 219 -5.99 -1.30 27.92
C GLN A 219 -5.30 -1.62 29.24
N SER A 220 -5.78 -2.67 29.90
CA SER A 220 -5.23 -3.16 31.16
C SER A 220 -4.64 -4.54 30.95
N MET A 221 -3.38 -4.71 31.32
CA MET A 221 -2.67 -5.98 31.32
C MET A 221 -2.61 -6.48 32.75
N ARG A 222 -2.86 -7.77 32.94
CA ARG A 222 -2.90 -8.40 34.27
C ARG A 222 -2.20 -9.74 34.22
N GLY A 223 -1.52 -10.10 35.31
CA GLY A 223 -0.84 -11.37 35.40
C GLY A 223 0.64 -11.29 35.04
N PHE A 224 1.38 -12.31 35.47
CA PHE A 224 2.77 -12.53 35.11
C PHE A 224 2.92 -12.80 33.61
N GLY A 225 4.04 -12.36 33.03
CA GLY A 225 4.45 -12.72 31.67
C GLY A 225 4.55 -11.54 30.71
N ALA A 226 4.62 -11.87 29.43
CA ALA A 226 4.70 -10.90 28.33
C ALA A 226 3.30 -10.49 27.88
N HIS A 227 3.06 -9.19 27.79
CA HIS A 227 1.82 -8.58 27.28
C HIS A 227 2.18 -7.60 26.19
N GLY A 228 1.38 -7.54 25.12
CA GLY A 228 1.61 -6.66 23.98
C GLY A 228 0.44 -5.73 23.74
N LEU A 229 0.73 -4.46 23.47
CA LEU A 229 -0.22 -3.48 22.94
C LEU A 229 0.34 -2.91 21.64
N SER A 230 -0.53 -2.57 20.70
CA SER A 230 -0.09 -2.05 19.40
C SER A 230 -0.93 -0.85 19.01
N LEU A 231 -0.24 0.20 18.57
CA LEU A 231 -0.84 1.40 18.01
C LEU A 231 -0.48 1.47 16.53
N ASP A 232 -1.49 1.36 15.67
CA ASP A 232 -1.31 1.54 14.22
C ASP A 232 -1.37 3.03 13.87
N VAL A 233 -0.37 3.49 13.12
CA VAL A 233 -0.17 4.88 12.73
C VAL A 233 -0.02 4.95 11.21
N ARG A 234 -0.97 5.57 10.51
CA ARG A 234 -0.89 5.73 9.06
C ARG A 234 -0.46 7.15 8.66
N LEU A 235 0.69 7.26 8.01
CA LEU A 235 1.21 8.51 7.47
C LEU A 235 0.88 8.65 5.98
N PRO A 236 0.88 9.87 5.43
CA PRO A 236 0.68 10.09 4.00
C PRO A 236 1.68 9.31 3.14
N SER A 237 1.27 8.94 1.94
CA SER A 237 2.09 8.13 1.03
C SER A 237 3.30 8.88 0.46
N ASP A 238 3.28 10.21 0.52
CA ASP A 238 4.38 11.10 0.15
C ASP A 238 5.11 11.69 1.38
N PHE A 239 4.99 11.06 2.55
CA PHE A 239 5.63 11.51 3.78
C PHE A 239 7.15 11.67 3.62
N TYR A 240 7.64 12.89 3.82
CA TYR A 240 9.06 13.23 3.83
C TYR A 240 9.42 14.09 5.03
N THR A 241 10.37 13.64 5.84
CA THR A 241 10.77 14.33 7.07
C THR A 241 12.25 14.71 7.07
N HIS A 242 12.61 15.65 7.95
CA HIS A 242 13.98 16.04 8.22
C HIS A 242 14.67 15.03 9.16
N ASP A 243 15.99 14.89 9.06
CA ASP A 243 16.76 13.92 9.86
C ASP A 243 16.68 14.12 11.38
N SER A 244 16.47 15.36 11.82
CA SER A 244 16.37 15.73 13.24
C SER A 244 14.95 15.70 13.80
N ALA A 245 13.93 15.55 12.95
CA ALA A 245 12.53 15.58 13.39
C ALA A 245 12.19 14.37 14.26
N GLN A 246 11.36 14.61 15.28
CA GLN A 246 10.91 13.61 16.24
C GLN A 246 9.39 13.57 16.24
N VAL A 247 8.85 12.36 16.30
CA VAL A 247 7.45 12.11 16.65
C VAL A 247 7.42 11.93 18.16
N GLU A 248 6.60 12.72 18.84
CA GLU A 248 6.52 12.68 20.30
C GLU A 248 5.37 11.79 20.74
N LEU A 249 5.69 10.79 21.55
CA LEU A 249 4.72 9.93 22.19
C LEU A 249 4.58 10.36 23.65
N LEU A 250 3.38 10.79 24.05
CA LEU A 250 3.07 11.20 25.42
C LEU A 250 2.21 10.11 26.06
N LEU A 251 2.86 9.28 26.87
CA LEU A 251 2.25 8.09 27.46
C LEU A 251 1.67 8.39 28.84
N ASP A 252 0.39 8.10 29.00
CA ASP A 252 -0.28 8.01 30.30
C ASP A 252 -0.33 6.52 30.70
N LEU A 253 0.62 6.11 31.54
CA LEU A 253 0.84 4.73 31.96
C LEU A 253 0.73 4.62 33.47
N SER A 254 0.06 3.59 33.97
CA SER A 254 0.06 3.25 35.40
C SER A 254 0.36 1.78 35.61
N TYR A 255 0.95 1.45 36.75
CA TYR A 255 1.14 0.07 37.17
C TYR A 255 1.05 -0.09 38.68
N GLY A 256 0.60 -1.27 39.11
CA GLY A 256 0.39 -1.62 40.52
C GLY A 256 1.68 -1.99 41.26
N ALA A 257 1.58 -2.03 42.59
CA ALA A 257 2.67 -2.44 43.47
C ALA A 257 3.08 -3.91 43.29
N GLY A 258 4.26 -4.27 43.80
CA GLY A 258 4.74 -5.66 43.81
C GLY A 258 5.29 -6.15 42.46
N MET A 259 5.73 -5.21 41.61
CA MET A 259 6.55 -5.51 40.44
C MET A 259 7.94 -5.97 40.89
N GLY A 260 8.35 -7.14 40.44
CA GLY A 260 9.66 -7.70 40.70
C GLY A 260 10.74 -7.21 39.72
N PRO A 261 12.02 -7.47 40.03
CA PRO A 261 13.14 -7.12 39.18
C PRO A 261 13.00 -7.67 37.75
N GLY A 262 13.31 -6.82 36.77
CA GLY A 262 13.17 -7.14 35.35
C GLY A 262 11.77 -6.89 34.78
N SER A 263 10.85 -6.30 35.55
CA SER A 263 9.61 -5.77 35.00
C SER A 263 9.90 -4.53 34.14
N VAL A 264 9.53 -4.58 32.85
CA VAL A 264 9.88 -3.55 31.87
C VAL A 264 8.72 -3.29 30.90
N VAL A 265 8.68 -2.08 30.35
CA VAL A 265 7.99 -1.79 29.09
C VAL A 265 9.02 -1.45 28.03
N ASN A 266 9.01 -2.20 26.93
CA ASN A 266 9.81 -1.98 25.75
C ASN A 266 8.92 -1.44 24.63
N ILE A 267 9.45 -0.52 23.83
CA ILE A 267 8.73 0.15 22.76
C ILE A 267 9.47 -0.10 21.46
N PHE A 268 8.73 -0.65 20.50
CA PHE A 268 9.22 -0.94 19.17
C PHE A 268 8.47 -0.10 18.14
N LEU A 269 9.17 0.32 17.10
CA LEU A 269 8.60 0.99 15.95
C LEU A 269 8.91 0.15 14.72
N ASN A 270 7.88 -0.37 14.06
CA ASN A 270 8.02 -1.25 12.90
C ASN A 270 8.96 -2.46 13.16
N GLY A 271 8.94 -2.99 14.40
CA GLY A 271 9.79 -4.10 14.84
C GLY A 271 11.18 -3.71 15.36
N ASP A 272 11.62 -2.47 15.19
CA ASP A 272 12.90 -1.99 15.73
C ASP A 272 12.73 -1.49 17.17
N PHE A 273 13.58 -1.94 18.10
CA PHE A 273 13.61 -1.43 19.47
C PHE A 273 14.01 0.05 19.50
N VAL A 274 13.22 0.89 20.17
CA VAL A 274 13.46 2.34 20.27
C VAL A 274 13.68 2.79 21.71
N HIS A 275 12.87 2.30 22.65
CA HIS A 275 12.91 2.77 24.04
C HIS A 275 12.55 1.66 25.02
N GLY A 276 13.09 1.71 26.23
CA GLY A 276 12.78 0.78 27.31
C GLY A 276 12.70 1.50 28.65
N ARG A 277 11.73 1.14 29.48
CA ARG A 277 11.55 1.70 30.83
C ARG A 277 11.30 0.60 31.85
N LEU A 278 12.09 0.61 32.93
CA LEU A 278 11.87 -0.23 34.10
C LEU A 278 10.60 0.20 34.85
N LEU A 279 9.89 -0.81 35.37
CA LEU A 279 8.71 -0.66 36.23
C LEU A 279 9.10 -1.03 37.66
N ASP A 280 9.96 -0.22 38.27
CA ASP A 280 10.72 -0.52 39.49
C ASP A 280 10.23 0.21 40.75
N GLU A 281 9.14 0.96 40.67
CA GLU A 281 8.54 1.60 41.85
C GLU A 281 7.76 0.54 42.67
N SER A 282 8.26 0.24 43.86
CA SER A 282 7.75 -0.84 44.73
C SER A 282 6.27 -0.71 45.09
N HIS A 283 5.79 0.53 45.26
CA HIS A 283 4.39 0.83 45.59
C HIS A 283 3.49 1.04 44.35
N GLY A 284 4.02 0.81 43.15
CA GLY A 284 3.37 1.19 41.91
C GLY A 284 3.43 2.69 41.66
N THR A 285 3.13 3.12 40.44
CA THR A 285 3.15 4.54 40.07
C THR A 285 2.22 4.84 38.90
N MET A 286 1.96 6.13 38.69
CA MET A 286 1.29 6.65 37.51
C MET A 286 2.19 7.68 36.83
N PHE A 287 2.61 7.36 35.62
CA PHE A 287 3.22 8.31 34.71
C PHE A 287 2.14 9.08 33.96
N ARG A 288 2.24 10.41 33.98
CA ARG A 288 1.39 11.31 33.19
C ARG A 288 2.23 11.98 32.12
N ARG A 289 1.79 11.92 30.88
CA ARG A 289 2.46 12.49 29.70
C ARG A 289 3.96 12.15 29.66
N TYR A 290 4.31 10.90 29.96
CA TYR A 290 5.70 10.46 29.85
C TYR A 290 6.14 10.54 28.40
N ARG A 291 7.10 11.42 28.13
CA ARG A 291 7.54 11.78 26.79
C ARG A 291 8.58 10.79 26.28
N ILE A 292 8.29 10.19 25.13
CA ILE A 292 9.20 9.33 24.38
C ILE A 292 9.35 9.93 22.98
N ALA A 293 10.57 10.32 22.63
CA ALA A 293 10.87 10.86 21.31
C ALA A 293 11.23 9.73 20.35
N LEU A 294 10.42 9.54 19.32
CA LEU A 294 10.64 8.56 18.26
C LEU A 294 11.25 9.26 17.03
N PRO A 295 12.40 8.81 16.50
CA PRO A 295 12.99 9.45 15.32
C PRO A 295 12.06 9.36 14.11
N ALA A 296 11.64 10.51 13.56
CA ALA A 296 10.66 10.54 12.48
C ALA A 296 11.13 9.77 11.22
N ARG A 297 12.44 9.71 10.98
CA ARG A 297 13.05 8.95 9.87
C ARG A 297 12.85 7.42 9.93
N ARG A 298 12.47 6.88 11.10
CA ARG A 298 12.16 5.45 11.28
C ARG A 298 10.74 5.12 10.84
N PHE A 299 9.88 6.14 10.71
CA PHE A 299 8.56 5.97 10.12
C PHE A 299 8.68 5.82 8.60
N MET A 300 7.84 4.95 8.07
CA MET A 300 7.67 4.71 6.64
C MET A 300 6.42 5.43 6.16
N PRO A 301 6.35 5.84 4.88
CA PRO A 301 5.08 6.29 4.30
C PRO A 301 4.03 5.18 4.37
N GLY A 302 2.77 5.53 4.66
CA GLY A 302 1.69 4.56 4.87
C GLY A 302 1.66 4.00 6.29
N ASN A 303 1.43 2.69 6.43
CA ASN A 303 1.23 2.05 7.73
C ASN A 303 2.54 1.92 8.51
N ASN A 304 2.48 2.33 9.78
CA ASN A 304 3.49 2.11 10.80
C ASN A 304 2.83 1.50 12.02
N ARG A 305 3.59 0.75 12.81
CA ARG A 305 3.12 0.13 14.04
C ARG A 305 4.06 0.46 15.18
N VAL A 306 3.49 0.97 16.27
CA VAL A 306 4.20 1.19 17.54
C VAL A 306 3.74 0.11 18.51
N ASP A 307 4.65 -0.79 18.88
CA ASP A 307 4.39 -1.89 19.79
C ASP A 307 4.92 -1.58 21.18
N PHE A 308 4.11 -1.86 22.19
CA PHE A 308 4.47 -1.76 23.60
C PHE A 308 4.48 -3.17 24.18
N GLU A 309 5.66 -3.67 24.48
CA GLU A 309 5.86 -4.98 25.07
C GLU A 309 6.14 -4.84 26.57
N PHE A 310 5.18 -5.26 27.38
CA PHE A 310 5.28 -5.30 28.83
C PHE A 310 5.73 -6.68 29.26
N MET A 311 6.84 -6.75 29.98
CA MET A 311 7.23 -7.95 30.73
C MET A 311 6.95 -7.67 32.19
N LEU A 312 5.94 -8.33 32.75
CA LEU A 312 5.55 -8.15 34.16
C LEU A 312 6.04 -9.36 34.95
N ARG A 313 6.85 -9.12 35.99
CA ARG A 313 7.39 -10.16 36.86
C ARG A 313 6.96 -9.90 38.30
N PRO A 314 6.59 -10.93 39.08
CA PRO A 314 6.39 -10.74 40.51
C PRO A 314 7.75 -10.66 41.22
N GLU A 315 7.75 -10.15 42.45
CA GLU A 315 8.92 -10.25 43.33
C GLU A 315 9.34 -11.72 43.51
N VAL A 316 10.66 -11.94 43.56
CA VAL A 316 11.22 -13.29 43.66
C VAL A 316 10.99 -13.82 45.08
N ILE A 317 10.15 -14.84 45.21
CA ILE A 317 10.01 -15.63 46.44
C ILE A 317 10.92 -16.85 46.34
N MET A 318 11.71 -17.11 47.39
CA MET A 318 12.54 -18.30 47.48
C MET A 318 11.68 -19.54 47.78
N GLY A 319 11.67 -20.53 46.88
CA GLY A 319 11.02 -21.83 47.07
C GLY A 319 10.64 -22.49 45.74
N GLU A 320 10.81 -23.81 45.62
CA GLU A 320 10.38 -24.56 44.43
C GLU A 320 8.85 -24.45 44.28
N CYS A 321 8.38 -23.95 43.13
CA CYS A 321 6.95 -23.80 42.82
C CYS A 321 6.19 -22.92 43.84
N ALA A 322 6.88 -21.95 44.45
CA ALA A 322 6.28 -20.84 45.16
C ALA A 322 5.57 -19.91 44.15
N GLY A 323 4.48 -20.40 43.56
CA GLY A 323 3.73 -19.70 42.53
C GLY A 323 3.04 -18.48 43.11
N LEU A 324 3.58 -17.30 42.84
CA LEU A 324 2.74 -16.12 42.79
C LEU A 324 1.95 -16.21 41.50
N ASP A 325 0.62 -16.23 41.61
CA ASP A 325 -0.27 -16.24 40.45
C ASP A 325 -0.14 -14.98 39.57
N GLY A 326 0.62 -13.97 40.04
CA GLY A 326 0.87 -12.71 39.37
C GLY A 326 -0.39 -11.87 39.21
N ARG A 327 -1.53 -12.25 39.84
CA ARG A 327 -2.82 -11.56 39.67
C ARG A 327 -2.80 -10.14 40.21
N HIS A 328 -1.88 -9.84 41.13
CA HIS A 328 -1.62 -8.50 41.64
C HIS A 328 -0.84 -7.61 40.66
N LEU A 329 -0.15 -8.21 39.68
CA LEU A 329 0.56 -7.47 38.64
C LEU A 329 -0.47 -6.90 37.67
N VAL A 330 -0.61 -5.59 37.70
CA VAL A 330 -1.50 -4.85 36.81
C VAL A 330 -0.71 -3.70 36.22
N ALA A 331 -0.79 -3.55 34.90
CA ALA A 331 -0.29 -2.38 34.19
C ALA A 331 -1.39 -1.87 33.24
N GLN A 332 -1.44 -0.58 33.00
CA GLN A 332 -2.51 0.02 32.22
C GLN A 332 -2.01 1.21 31.41
N VAL A 333 -2.22 1.14 30.10
CA VAL A 333 -1.98 2.26 29.18
C VAL A 333 -3.32 2.95 28.91
N MET A 334 -3.41 4.24 29.19
CA MET A 334 -4.63 5.01 28.98
C MET A 334 -4.82 5.37 27.51
N GLY A 335 -6.06 5.33 27.03
CA GLY A 335 -6.44 5.85 25.71
C GLY A 335 -6.30 7.38 25.58
N SER A 336 -6.06 8.10 26.69
CA SER A 336 -5.72 9.53 26.72
C SER A 336 -4.29 9.83 26.28
N SER A 337 -3.42 8.81 26.21
CA SER A 337 -2.08 8.94 25.67
C SER A 337 -2.14 9.50 24.24
N THR A 338 -1.13 10.28 23.85
CA THR A 338 -1.14 10.98 22.56
C THR A 338 0.12 10.74 21.76
N ILE A 339 -0.02 10.85 20.44
CA ILE A 339 1.08 10.96 19.48
C ILE A 339 1.03 12.34 18.82
N GLU A 340 2.15 13.05 18.81
CA GLU A 340 2.29 14.37 18.19
C GLU A 340 3.24 14.25 17.00
N LEU A 341 2.72 14.59 15.81
CA LEU A 341 3.52 14.54 14.59
C LEU A 341 4.27 15.85 14.36
N PRO A 342 5.55 15.79 13.97
CA PRO A 342 6.31 16.99 13.62
C PRO A 342 5.78 17.58 12.31
N ASN A 343 6.28 18.75 11.96
CA ASN A 343 6.15 19.24 10.60
C ASN A 343 6.94 18.34 9.64
N PHE A 344 6.33 17.94 8.54
CA PHE A 344 6.94 17.14 7.48
C PHE A 344 6.45 17.61 6.11
N GLY A 345 7.30 17.42 5.09
CA GLY A 345 7.00 17.72 3.70
C GLY A 345 6.32 16.56 2.98
N ARG A 346 5.84 16.84 1.77
CA ARG A 346 5.19 15.88 0.87
C ARG A 346 6.00 15.74 -0.41
N ALA A 347 6.89 14.76 -0.43
CA ALA A 347 7.77 14.48 -1.56
C ALA A 347 8.28 13.05 -1.53
N SER A 348 8.43 12.43 -2.69
CA SER A 348 8.99 11.08 -2.83
C SER A 348 9.88 10.97 -4.05
N SER A 349 10.93 10.16 -3.92
CA SER A 349 11.74 9.72 -5.06
C SER A 349 11.10 8.48 -5.69
N GLN A 350 11.04 8.46 -7.01
CA GLN A 350 10.52 7.41 -7.87
C GLN A 350 11.62 6.97 -8.84
N PRO A 351 11.57 5.74 -9.41
CA PRO A 351 10.56 4.72 -9.18
C PRO A 351 10.77 3.98 -7.84
N ASN A 352 9.68 3.72 -7.14
CA ASN A 352 9.67 2.98 -5.87
C ASN A 352 8.43 2.07 -5.78
N LEU A 353 8.57 0.86 -6.34
CA LEU A 353 7.51 -0.16 -6.35
C LEU A 353 7.17 -0.66 -4.94
N ARG A 354 8.07 -0.55 -3.97
CA ARG A 354 7.78 -0.84 -2.57
C ARG A 354 6.81 0.17 -1.97
N LEU A 355 7.01 1.46 -2.28
CA LEU A 355 6.08 2.51 -1.89
C LEU A 355 4.71 2.33 -2.57
N PHE A 356 4.71 2.00 -3.86
CA PHE A 356 3.50 1.64 -4.61
C PHE A 356 2.77 0.45 -3.96
N GLY A 357 3.48 -0.64 -3.65
CA GLY A 357 2.89 -1.81 -3.01
C GLY A 357 2.30 -1.50 -1.62
N ASN A 358 2.94 -0.64 -0.85
CA ASN A 358 2.49 -0.34 0.52
C ASN A 358 1.39 0.73 0.60
N THR A 359 1.30 1.62 -0.39
CA THR A 359 0.44 2.81 -0.29
C THR A 359 -0.38 3.11 -1.54
N GLY A 360 -0.06 2.52 -2.69
CA GLY A 360 -0.64 2.88 -3.98
C GLY A 360 0.03 4.08 -4.68
N PHE A 361 0.95 4.78 -4.02
CA PHE A 361 1.62 5.97 -4.60
C PHE A 361 2.55 5.60 -5.77
N PRO A 362 2.58 6.38 -6.87
CA PRO A 362 1.94 7.67 -7.08
C PRO A 362 0.47 7.62 -7.56
N PHE A 363 -0.12 6.44 -7.69
CA PHE A 363 -1.50 6.23 -8.18
C PHE A 363 -2.53 6.21 -7.06
N ASN A 364 -2.27 6.97 -5.99
CA ASN A 364 -3.25 7.33 -4.97
C ASN A 364 -3.10 8.82 -4.64
N SER A 365 -4.15 9.43 -4.10
CA SER A 365 -4.08 10.79 -3.58
C SER A 365 -5.04 10.96 -2.41
N GLU A 366 -4.49 11.34 -1.25
CA GLU A 366 -5.28 11.65 -0.05
C GLU A 366 -6.08 12.96 -0.20
N GLN A 367 -5.83 13.76 -1.25
CA GLN A 367 -6.54 15.02 -1.52
C GLN A 367 -7.77 14.86 -2.44
N GLY A 368 -8.13 13.63 -2.82
CA GLY A 368 -9.45 13.30 -3.38
C GLY A 368 -9.85 13.97 -4.70
N ALA A 369 -8.91 14.40 -5.55
CA ALA A 369 -9.25 15.00 -6.85
C ALA A 369 -8.16 14.84 -7.94
N THR A 370 -7.09 14.10 -7.66
CA THR A 370 -6.04 13.90 -8.67
C THR A 370 -6.56 12.98 -9.77
N ARG A 371 -6.62 13.45 -11.02
CA ARG A 371 -6.95 12.57 -12.15
C ARG A 371 -5.89 11.48 -12.29
N LEU A 372 -6.33 10.23 -12.36
CA LEU A 372 -5.52 9.04 -12.63
C LEU A 372 -6.12 8.34 -13.84
N ASP A 373 -5.31 8.01 -14.83
CA ASP A 373 -5.80 7.35 -16.05
C ASP A 373 -5.39 5.87 -16.04
N LEU A 374 -6.32 4.99 -16.37
CA LEU A 374 -6.13 3.55 -16.51
C LEU A 374 -6.35 3.20 -17.97
N PHE A 375 -5.32 2.72 -18.64
CA PHE A 375 -5.37 2.39 -20.05
C PHE A 375 -5.36 0.88 -20.27
N VAL A 376 -6.29 0.40 -21.07
CA VAL A 376 -6.33 -0.96 -21.59
C VAL A 376 -6.41 -0.94 -23.12
N ALA A 377 -5.73 -1.87 -23.76
CA ALA A 377 -5.76 -2.02 -25.22
C ALA A 377 -7.04 -2.71 -25.73
N ASP A 378 -7.63 -3.61 -24.93
CA ASP A 378 -8.82 -4.40 -25.29
C ASP A 378 -9.76 -4.59 -24.08
N GLN A 379 -11.02 -4.91 -24.33
CA GLN A 379 -12.03 -5.26 -23.33
C GLN A 379 -11.62 -6.44 -22.44
N ALA A 380 -10.89 -7.43 -22.98
CA ALA A 380 -10.41 -8.57 -22.21
C ALA A 380 -9.52 -8.19 -21.01
N GLN A 381 -8.96 -6.97 -21.02
CA GLN A 381 -8.03 -6.47 -20.01
C GLN A 381 -8.72 -5.61 -18.95
N VAL A 382 -9.99 -5.23 -19.13
CA VAL A 382 -10.74 -4.40 -18.18
C VAL A 382 -10.85 -5.07 -16.81
N GLY A 383 -11.26 -6.33 -16.74
CA GLY A 383 -11.35 -7.07 -15.47
C GLY A 383 -10.03 -7.11 -14.70
N PRO A 384 -8.92 -7.57 -15.31
CA PRO A 384 -7.59 -7.52 -14.70
C PRO A 384 -7.15 -6.11 -14.28
N ALA A 385 -7.48 -5.08 -15.07
CA ALA A 385 -7.17 -3.70 -14.73
C ALA A 385 -7.97 -3.19 -13.51
N LEU A 386 -9.27 -3.51 -13.43
CA LEU A 386 -10.12 -3.23 -12.27
C LEU A 386 -9.68 -3.99 -11.02
N THR A 387 -9.21 -5.23 -11.19
CA THR A 387 -8.60 -6.04 -10.12
C THR A 387 -7.37 -5.32 -9.53
N LEU A 388 -6.49 -4.79 -10.40
CA LEU A 388 -5.32 -4.04 -9.97
C LEU A 388 -5.70 -2.74 -9.25
N VAL A 389 -6.66 -1.97 -9.78
CA VAL A 389 -7.14 -0.74 -9.14
C VAL A 389 -7.78 -1.03 -7.78
N GLY A 390 -8.56 -2.11 -7.67
CA GLY A 390 -9.07 -2.59 -6.38
C GLY A 390 -7.96 -2.91 -5.40
N ARG A 391 -6.89 -3.58 -5.85
CA ARG A 391 -5.71 -3.86 -5.02
C ARG A 391 -4.96 -2.59 -4.59
N ILE A 392 -4.86 -1.59 -5.47
CA ILE A 392 -4.26 -0.30 -5.15
C ILE A 392 -5.07 0.41 -4.05
N ALA A 393 -6.40 0.42 -4.15
CA ALA A 393 -7.26 0.95 -3.10
C ALA A 393 -7.08 0.22 -1.76
N GLN A 394 -6.89 -1.10 -1.76
CA GLN A 394 -6.58 -1.84 -0.52
C GLN A 394 -5.25 -1.40 0.10
N ALA A 395 -4.20 -1.18 -0.71
CA ALA A 395 -2.92 -0.68 -0.23
C ALA A 395 -3.02 0.77 0.28
N ALA A 396 -3.76 1.61 -0.45
CA ALA A 396 -4.07 2.98 -0.06
C ALA A 396 -4.99 3.06 1.17
N GLY A 397 -5.76 2.02 1.45
CA GLY A 397 -6.73 1.98 2.53
C GLY A 397 -7.88 2.97 2.35
N VAL A 398 -8.12 3.44 1.12
CA VAL A 398 -9.19 4.38 0.74
C VAL A 398 -9.45 4.25 -0.76
N ALA A 399 -10.68 4.53 -1.20
CA ALA A 399 -11.03 4.59 -2.61
C ALA A 399 -10.66 5.96 -3.19
N HIS A 400 -10.23 5.97 -4.45
CA HIS A 400 -9.92 7.17 -5.20
C HIS A 400 -10.99 7.38 -6.28
N ASP A 401 -11.60 8.55 -6.32
CA ASP A 401 -12.71 8.89 -7.24
C ASP A 401 -12.25 9.54 -8.56
N GLY A 402 -10.95 9.80 -8.71
CA GLY A 402 -10.36 10.43 -9.89
C GLY A 402 -9.90 9.46 -10.99
N TRP A 403 -10.22 8.17 -10.92
CA TRP A 403 -9.85 7.19 -11.95
C TRP A 403 -10.64 7.39 -13.25
N ARG A 404 -9.95 7.24 -14.39
CA ARG A 404 -10.51 7.28 -15.74
C ARG A 404 -10.03 6.06 -16.51
N LEU A 405 -10.92 5.11 -16.76
CA LEU A 405 -10.65 3.95 -17.60
C LEU A 405 -10.82 4.31 -19.07
N HIS A 406 -9.76 4.08 -19.84
CA HIS A 406 -9.68 4.26 -21.29
C HIS A 406 -9.46 2.90 -21.93
N SER A 407 -10.30 2.53 -22.90
CA SER A 407 -10.25 1.25 -23.59
C SER A 407 -10.10 1.43 -25.10
N GLY A 408 -9.23 0.65 -25.73
CA GLY A 408 -9.17 0.52 -27.19
C GLY A 408 -8.12 1.40 -27.89
N SER A 409 -7.52 2.38 -27.21
CA SER A 409 -6.33 3.10 -27.70
C SER A 409 -5.45 3.61 -26.55
N LEU A 410 -4.15 3.71 -26.83
CA LEU A 410 -3.13 4.25 -25.93
C LEU A 410 -2.64 5.64 -26.35
N ASP A 411 -3.27 6.28 -27.34
CA ASP A 411 -2.83 7.58 -27.88
C ASP A 411 -2.94 8.73 -26.84
N GLU A 412 -3.95 8.66 -25.97
CA GLU A 412 -4.21 9.64 -24.91
C GLU A 412 -3.20 9.57 -23.75
N LEU A 413 -2.29 8.59 -23.75
CA LEU A 413 -1.25 8.42 -22.73
C LEU A 413 -0.33 9.66 -22.61
N SER A 414 -0.19 10.40 -23.71
CA SER A 414 0.58 11.66 -23.76
C SER A 414 -0.01 12.79 -22.92
N GLY A 415 -1.34 12.80 -22.75
CA GLY A 415 -2.06 13.80 -21.94
C GLY A 415 -2.16 13.46 -20.46
N SER A 416 -1.69 12.29 -20.04
CA SER A 416 -1.85 11.82 -18.66
C SER A 416 -0.58 12.03 -17.81
N ALA A 417 -0.73 12.77 -16.71
CA ALA A 417 0.34 12.93 -15.73
C ALA A 417 0.60 11.65 -14.93
N ARG A 418 -0.44 10.88 -14.61
CA ARG A 418 -0.34 9.66 -13.80
C ARG A 418 -1.20 8.58 -14.42
N SER A 419 -0.55 7.62 -15.06
CA SER A 419 -1.22 6.57 -15.81
C SER A 419 -0.79 5.16 -15.42
N ILE A 420 -1.73 4.22 -15.47
CA ILE A 420 -1.44 2.79 -15.44
C ILE A 420 -1.84 2.21 -16.80
N VAL A 421 -0.95 1.44 -17.41
CA VAL A 421 -1.19 0.73 -18.67
C VAL A 421 -1.21 -0.77 -18.37
N VAL A 422 -2.33 -1.42 -18.67
CA VAL A 422 -2.51 -2.87 -18.54
C VAL A 422 -2.76 -3.44 -19.93
N ALA A 423 -1.73 -4.00 -20.54
CA ALA A 423 -1.79 -4.48 -21.92
C ALA A 423 -0.74 -5.56 -22.21
N PRO A 424 -0.99 -6.49 -23.15
CA PRO A 424 0.00 -7.45 -23.59
C PRO A 424 1.19 -6.76 -24.28
N THR A 425 2.34 -7.42 -24.32
CA THR A 425 3.59 -6.83 -24.85
C THR A 425 3.48 -6.39 -26.30
N SER A 426 2.61 -7.02 -27.09
CA SER A 426 2.34 -6.70 -28.49
C SER A 426 1.55 -5.41 -28.70
N ALA A 427 0.81 -4.96 -27.69
CA ALA A 427 -0.05 -3.78 -27.76
C ALA A 427 0.59 -2.51 -27.17
N LEU A 428 1.74 -2.62 -26.51
CA LEU A 428 2.45 -1.49 -25.92
C LEU A 428 3.15 -0.63 -27.00
N PRO A 429 3.02 0.71 -26.95
CA PRO A 429 3.69 1.58 -27.91
C PRO A 429 5.19 1.67 -27.59
N GLU A 430 6.04 1.54 -28.61
CA GLU A 430 7.50 1.58 -28.44
C GLU A 430 7.97 2.93 -27.88
N SER A 431 7.27 4.03 -28.19
CA SER A 431 7.55 5.38 -27.69
C SER A 431 7.43 5.53 -26.18
N LEU A 432 6.72 4.61 -25.50
CA LEU A 432 6.63 4.61 -24.04
C LEU A 432 7.97 4.29 -23.37
N PHE A 433 8.85 3.58 -24.08
CA PHE A 433 10.15 3.15 -23.58
C PHE A 433 11.32 3.99 -24.14
N ASP A 434 11.02 5.09 -24.83
CA ASP A 434 12.03 6.01 -25.33
C ASP A 434 12.79 6.66 -24.16
N GLY A 435 14.12 6.56 -24.19
CA GLY A 435 14.98 7.05 -23.11
C GLY A 435 15.03 6.16 -21.87
N TRP A 436 14.28 5.04 -21.83
CA TRP A 436 14.33 4.08 -20.74
C TRP A 436 15.23 2.88 -21.07
N SER A 437 15.97 2.42 -20.06
CA SER A 437 16.90 1.29 -20.20
C SER A 437 16.19 -0.08 -20.25
N VAL A 438 14.90 -0.12 -19.88
CA VAL A 438 14.05 -1.32 -19.90
C VAL A 438 12.89 -1.09 -20.86
N ALA A 439 12.68 -2.03 -21.78
CA ALA A 439 11.54 -2.02 -22.70
C ALA A 439 10.91 -3.41 -22.75
N PHE A 440 9.58 -3.47 -22.71
CA PHE A 440 8.81 -4.70 -22.93
C PHE A 440 8.17 -4.63 -24.32
N GLY A 441 8.35 -5.67 -25.14
CA GLY A 441 7.83 -5.69 -26.50
C GLY A 441 8.47 -6.79 -27.34
N ARG A 442 8.51 -6.60 -28.67
CA ARG A 442 9.15 -7.54 -29.62
C ARG A 442 10.66 -7.70 -29.38
N VAL A 443 11.27 -6.67 -28.80
CA VAL A 443 12.66 -6.67 -28.35
C VAL A 443 12.66 -6.29 -26.88
N THR A 444 12.93 -7.24 -26.00
CA THR A 444 13.12 -6.96 -24.57
C THR A 444 14.50 -6.35 -24.37
N ARG A 445 14.55 -5.16 -23.76
CA ARG A 445 15.81 -4.46 -23.44
C ARG A 445 16.07 -4.56 -21.94
N TRP A 446 17.24 -5.05 -21.56
CA TRP A 446 17.65 -5.23 -20.16
C TRP A 446 18.88 -4.40 -19.85
N PRO A 447 18.88 -3.52 -18.84
CA PRO A 447 20.10 -2.87 -18.39
C PRO A 447 21.03 -3.91 -17.75
N TYR A 448 22.32 -3.80 -17.98
CA TYR A 448 23.32 -4.67 -17.33
C TYR A 448 23.23 -4.61 -15.80
N ALA A 449 22.87 -3.46 -15.23
CA ALA A 449 22.64 -3.31 -13.80
C ALA A 449 21.53 -4.24 -13.29
N ALA A 450 20.40 -4.36 -14.01
CA ALA A 450 19.34 -5.29 -13.62
C ALA A 450 19.84 -6.74 -13.69
N ILE A 451 20.53 -7.13 -14.76
CA ILE A 451 21.09 -8.49 -14.91
C ILE A 451 22.07 -8.82 -13.77
N ASN A 452 22.89 -7.87 -13.33
CA ASN A 452 23.84 -8.09 -12.22
C ASN A 452 23.16 -8.08 -10.84
N ASP A 453 22.15 -7.22 -10.63
CA ASP A 453 21.36 -7.18 -9.37
C ASP A 453 20.63 -8.52 -9.15
N THR A 454 20.05 -9.10 -10.22
CA THR A 454 19.44 -10.44 -10.14
C THR A 454 20.41 -11.57 -9.78
N ARG A 455 21.72 -11.39 -10.04
CA ARG A 455 22.77 -12.38 -9.74
C ARG A 455 23.44 -12.17 -8.39
N SER A 456 23.21 -11.02 -7.73
CA SER A 456 23.97 -10.58 -6.55
C SER A 456 23.09 -10.37 -5.30
N ALA A 457 22.09 -11.22 -5.11
CA ALA A 457 21.21 -11.24 -3.93
C ALA A 457 21.91 -11.50 -2.56
N THR A 458 23.24 -11.39 -2.45
CA THR A 458 24.00 -11.64 -1.22
C THR A 458 25.08 -10.59 -0.93
N GLN A 459 24.85 -9.30 -1.20
CA GLN A 459 25.76 -8.27 -0.71
C GLN A 459 25.03 -7.08 -0.06
N PRO A 460 25.34 -6.75 1.21
CA PRO A 460 24.84 -5.52 1.81
C PRO A 460 25.43 -4.31 1.04
N PRO A 461 24.69 -3.19 0.93
CA PRO A 461 25.20 -1.97 0.32
C PRO A 461 26.23 -1.34 1.27
N GLY A 462 27.47 -1.83 1.21
CA GLY A 462 28.57 -1.48 2.11
C GLY A 462 29.68 -0.71 1.41
N GLY A 463 29.38 0.17 0.46
CA GLY A 463 30.35 1.07 -0.16
C GLY A 463 30.44 2.40 0.61
N GLY A 464 30.69 2.37 1.92
CA GLY A 464 30.80 3.59 2.73
C GLY A 464 32.01 4.45 2.35
N PHE A 465 31.99 5.74 2.74
CA PHE A 465 33.07 6.72 2.55
C PHE A 465 34.47 6.17 2.87
N ALA A 466 34.61 5.29 3.86
CA ALA A 466 35.88 4.65 4.20
C ALA A 466 36.44 3.79 3.06
N ALA A 467 35.60 3.05 2.32
CA ALA A 467 36.03 2.24 1.19
C ALA A 467 36.48 3.09 0.00
N TRP A 468 35.74 4.17 -0.30
CA TRP A 468 36.12 5.14 -1.33
C TRP A 468 37.40 5.90 -0.96
N LEU A 469 37.54 6.38 0.29
CA LEU A 469 38.71 7.13 0.75
C LEU A 469 39.98 6.29 0.72
N VAL A 470 39.89 5.03 1.14
CA VAL A 470 41.01 4.07 1.06
C VAL A 470 41.41 3.81 -0.40
N ASN A 471 40.45 3.82 -1.32
CA ASN A 471 40.69 3.64 -2.75
C ASN A 471 41.30 4.91 -3.40
N SER A 472 40.77 6.10 -3.08
CA SER A 472 41.25 7.38 -3.59
C SER A 472 42.63 7.79 -3.07
N LEU A 473 43.03 7.29 -1.90
CA LEU A 473 44.37 7.49 -1.33
C LEU A 473 45.40 6.44 -1.80
N GLY A 474 45.02 5.51 -2.69
CA GLY A 474 45.95 4.55 -3.29
C GLY A 474 46.52 3.51 -2.32
N LEU A 475 45.85 3.25 -1.20
CA LEU A 475 46.35 2.38 -0.12
C LEU A 475 46.11 0.87 -0.36
N ARG A 476 45.56 0.51 -1.52
CA ARG A 476 45.54 -0.86 -2.07
C ARG A 476 45.81 -0.82 -3.57
N PRO A 477 46.58 -1.78 -4.13
CA PRO A 477 46.70 -1.94 -5.58
C PRO A 477 45.39 -2.54 -6.10
N VAL A 478 44.58 -1.75 -6.79
CA VAL A 478 43.44 -2.24 -7.58
C VAL A 478 43.82 -2.07 -9.06
N PRO A 479 43.65 -3.09 -9.91
CA PRO A 479 43.92 -2.96 -11.34
C PRO A 479 43.00 -1.90 -11.97
N GLU A 480 43.56 -1.20 -12.94
CA GLU A 480 43.02 -0.03 -13.62
C GLU A 480 41.76 -0.40 -14.44
N TYR A 481 40.58 -0.36 -13.82
CA TYR A 481 39.30 -0.38 -14.53
C TYR A 481 38.78 1.06 -14.69
N GLY A 482 39.51 1.86 -15.45
CA GLY A 482 39.09 3.22 -15.84
C GLY A 482 38.16 3.19 -17.06
N GLY A 483 36.99 3.82 -16.96
CA GLY A 483 36.08 4.12 -18.09
C GLY A 483 35.13 3.01 -18.51
N ALA A 484 35.61 1.78 -18.69
CA ALA A 484 34.78 0.70 -19.25
C ALA A 484 33.68 0.20 -18.29
N PHE A 485 33.87 0.33 -16.97
CA PHE A 485 32.91 -0.18 -15.98
C PHE A 485 31.67 0.70 -15.86
N ASP A 486 31.81 2.03 -15.99
CA ASP A 486 30.67 2.97 -15.93
C ASP A 486 29.83 2.93 -17.23
N ASP A 487 30.49 2.72 -18.38
CA ASP A 487 29.81 2.43 -19.66
C ASP A 487 29.13 1.04 -19.64
N MET A 488 29.75 0.04 -19.01
CA MET A 488 29.16 -1.30 -18.86
C MET A 488 27.96 -1.31 -17.91
N LEU A 489 27.89 -0.40 -16.94
CA LEU A 489 26.71 -0.22 -16.08
C LEU A 489 25.54 0.49 -16.79
N ARG A 490 25.80 1.21 -17.89
CA ARG A 490 24.81 1.90 -18.73
C ARG A 490 24.40 1.13 -19.99
N GLY A 491 25.11 0.06 -20.32
CA GLY A 491 24.76 -0.77 -21.47
C GLY A 491 23.45 -1.54 -21.25
N SER A 492 22.78 -1.86 -22.36
CA SER A 492 21.59 -2.70 -22.36
C SER A 492 21.73 -3.86 -23.32
N VAL A 493 21.24 -5.03 -22.94
CA VAL A 493 21.09 -6.17 -23.85
C VAL A 493 19.70 -6.09 -24.47
N SER A 494 19.64 -5.93 -25.79
CA SER A 494 18.40 -6.08 -26.57
C SER A 494 18.26 -7.52 -27.04
N GLN A 495 17.29 -8.24 -26.51
CA GLN A 495 16.99 -9.62 -26.87
C GLN A 495 15.66 -9.70 -27.60
N VAL A 496 15.62 -10.38 -28.75
CA VAL A 496 14.36 -10.74 -29.41
C VAL A 496 13.83 -11.98 -28.70
N SER A 497 13.22 -11.78 -27.54
CA SER A 497 12.53 -12.83 -26.79
C SER A 497 11.38 -12.17 -26.05
N GLY A 498 10.18 -12.74 -26.19
CA GLY A 498 9.01 -12.34 -25.42
C GLY A 498 9.22 -12.57 -23.92
N LEU A 499 8.26 -12.14 -23.11
CA LEU A 499 8.25 -12.42 -21.67
C LEU A 499 8.01 -13.91 -21.38
N GLY A 500 7.56 -14.67 -22.38
CA GLY A 500 7.30 -16.09 -22.24
C GLY A 500 6.22 -16.30 -21.18
N PRO A 501 6.48 -17.07 -20.12
CA PRO A 501 5.49 -17.30 -19.08
C PRO A 501 5.53 -16.24 -17.96
N MET A 502 6.40 -15.23 -18.02
CA MET A 502 6.54 -14.20 -16.99
C MET A 502 5.50 -13.07 -17.14
N GLY A 503 5.17 -12.41 -16.04
CA GLY A 503 4.59 -11.07 -16.01
C GLY A 503 5.68 -10.02 -15.78
N GLY A 504 5.46 -8.82 -16.30
CA GLY A 504 6.32 -7.66 -16.11
C GLY A 504 5.55 -6.48 -15.51
N LEU A 505 6.17 -5.82 -14.53
CA LEU A 505 5.67 -4.64 -13.85
C LEU A 505 6.79 -3.61 -13.82
N SER A 506 6.54 -2.42 -14.35
CA SER A 506 7.54 -1.36 -14.32
C SER A 506 6.92 -0.01 -14.06
N LEU A 507 7.52 0.73 -13.13
CA LEU A 507 7.18 2.10 -12.83
C LEU A 507 8.24 3.01 -13.40
N MET A 508 7.83 3.98 -14.22
CA MET A 508 8.74 4.90 -14.89
C MET A 508 8.21 6.32 -14.93
N ARG A 509 9.10 7.25 -15.28
CA ARG A 509 8.69 8.61 -15.66
C ARG A 509 7.90 8.51 -16.96
N ASN A 510 6.75 9.17 -17.08
CA ASN A 510 6.02 9.21 -18.35
C ASN A 510 6.82 10.10 -19.34
N PRO A 511 7.48 9.52 -20.37
CA PRO A 511 8.28 10.31 -21.31
C PRO A 511 7.41 11.24 -22.16
N LEU A 512 6.12 10.95 -22.27
CA LEU A 512 5.17 11.68 -23.11
C LEU A 512 4.57 12.91 -22.41
N HIS A 513 4.66 13.02 -21.07
CA HIS A 513 4.01 14.07 -20.27
C HIS A 513 5.00 14.97 -19.49
N GLY A 514 6.26 15.07 -19.93
CA GLY A 514 7.25 15.98 -19.33
C GLY A 514 7.74 15.56 -17.93
N ALA A 515 8.28 16.51 -17.15
CA ALA A 515 9.22 16.23 -16.06
C ALA A 515 8.63 15.56 -14.79
N SER A 516 7.31 15.58 -14.55
CA SER A 516 6.71 15.06 -13.30
C SER A 516 5.71 13.90 -13.52
N GLY A 517 5.53 13.45 -14.76
CA GLY A 517 4.61 12.37 -15.07
C GLY A 517 5.14 11.00 -14.63
N ALA A 518 4.26 10.10 -14.19
CA ALA A 518 4.58 8.72 -13.83
C ALA A 518 3.65 7.75 -14.57
N VAL A 519 4.22 6.67 -15.11
CA VAL A 519 3.47 5.61 -15.78
C VAL A 519 3.87 4.25 -15.20
N LEU A 520 2.87 3.44 -14.85
CA LEU A 520 3.03 2.05 -14.44
C LEU A 520 2.59 1.15 -15.59
N VAL A 521 3.47 0.28 -16.05
CA VAL A 521 3.16 -0.70 -17.09
C VAL A 521 3.05 -2.07 -16.45
N VAL A 522 1.92 -2.73 -16.66
CA VAL A 522 1.69 -4.13 -16.31
C VAL A 522 1.46 -4.92 -17.59
N THR A 523 2.27 -5.93 -17.84
CA THR A 523 2.28 -6.61 -19.12
C THR A 523 2.63 -8.09 -19.03
N ALA A 524 2.20 -8.84 -20.03
CA ALA A 524 2.47 -10.26 -20.24
C ALA A 524 2.42 -10.56 -21.75
N GLU A 525 2.72 -11.79 -22.15
CA GLU A 525 2.78 -12.17 -23.57
C GLU A 525 1.43 -12.03 -24.30
N ASP A 526 0.33 -12.38 -23.63
CA ASP A 526 -1.03 -12.42 -24.18
C ASP A 526 -2.07 -12.10 -23.09
N ASP A 527 -3.33 -11.87 -23.47
CA ASP A 527 -4.40 -11.44 -22.53
C ASP A 527 -4.70 -12.47 -21.44
N ALA A 528 -4.71 -13.77 -21.80
CA ALA A 528 -4.97 -14.84 -20.84
C ALA A 528 -3.86 -14.93 -19.78
N ARG A 529 -2.60 -14.80 -20.20
CA ARG A 529 -1.45 -14.72 -19.29
C ARG A 529 -1.48 -13.44 -18.49
N LEU A 530 -1.86 -12.31 -19.08
CA LEU A 530 -1.93 -11.04 -18.35
C LEU A 530 -2.91 -11.15 -17.17
N ALA A 531 -4.10 -11.69 -17.40
CA ALA A 531 -5.09 -11.95 -16.35
C ALA A 531 -4.52 -12.86 -15.25
N ALA A 532 -3.94 -14.00 -15.63
CA ALA A 532 -3.33 -14.95 -14.69
C ALA A 532 -2.16 -14.34 -13.89
N ARG A 533 -1.36 -13.46 -14.52
CA ARG A 533 -0.22 -12.80 -13.87
C ARG A 533 -0.66 -11.69 -12.93
N ILE A 534 -1.76 -10.99 -13.23
CA ILE A 534 -2.36 -10.04 -12.29
C ILE A 534 -2.95 -10.79 -11.08
N GLU A 535 -3.64 -11.92 -11.31
CA GLU A 535 -4.15 -12.77 -10.22
C GLU A 535 -3.04 -13.24 -9.27
N SER A 536 -1.85 -13.57 -9.79
CA SER A 536 -0.69 -13.89 -8.95
C SER A 536 -0.04 -12.64 -8.31
N LEU A 537 0.02 -11.52 -9.04
CA LEU A 537 0.63 -10.26 -8.56
C LEU A 537 -0.06 -9.73 -7.30
N ILE A 538 -1.39 -9.73 -7.28
CA ILE A 538 -2.17 -9.17 -6.15
C ILE A 538 -2.10 -10.04 -4.89
N GLN A 539 -1.55 -11.26 -4.97
CA GLN A 539 -1.42 -12.13 -3.82
C GLN A 539 -0.42 -11.54 -2.82
N PRO A 540 -0.69 -11.64 -1.49
CA PRO A 540 0.17 -11.03 -0.48
C PRO A 540 1.64 -11.39 -0.62
N ARG A 541 1.95 -12.65 -1.00
CA ARG A 541 3.31 -13.16 -1.14
C ARG A 541 4.11 -12.48 -2.26
N VAL A 542 3.48 -12.20 -3.40
CA VAL A 542 4.14 -11.52 -4.53
C VAL A 542 4.14 -10.01 -4.30
N TRP A 543 3.00 -9.47 -3.86
CA TRP A 543 2.81 -8.03 -3.62
C TRP A 543 3.76 -7.47 -2.55
N SER A 544 4.07 -8.23 -1.49
CA SER A 544 5.00 -7.78 -0.45
C SER A 544 6.46 -7.74 -0.90
N GLN A 545 6.79 -8.35 -2.03
CA GLN A 545 8.15 -8.40 -2.60
C GLN A 545 8.41 -7.30 -3.64
N LEU A 546 7.44 -6.41 -3.87
CA LEU A 546 7.61 -5.28 -4.78
C LEU A 546 8.72 -4.35 -4.27
N ASP A 547 9.79 -4.19 -5.04
CA ASP A 547 10.89 -3.26 -4.76
C ASP A 547 11.50 -2.70 -6.05
N GLY A 548 12.23 -1.58 -5.94
CA GLY A 548 12.90 -0.94 -7.08
C GLY A 548 11.93 -0.28 -8.07
N GLY A 549 12.22 -0.39 -9.36
CA GLY A 549 11.39 0.20 -10.44
C GLY A 549 10.93 -0.81 -11.51
N LEU A 550 11.34 -2.06 -11.36
CA LEU A 550 11.06 -3.16 -12.26
C LEU A 550 10.89 -4.43 -11.46
N VAL A 551 9.81 -5.17 -11.71
CA VAL A 551 9.54 -6.47 -11.13
C VAL A 551 9.11 -7.45 -12.22
N LEU A 552 9.69 -8.65 -12.19
CA LEU A 552 9.26 -9.78 -12.99
C LEU A 552 8.85 -10.93 -12.06
N TRP A 553 7.79 -11.63 -12.42
CA TRP A 553 7.32 -12.78 -11.68
C TRP A 553 6.77 -13.83 -12.63
N HIS A 554 6.80 -15.08 -12.18
CA HIS A 554 6.15 -16.17 -12.88
C HIS A 554 4.84 -16.52 -12.18
N ASP A 555 4.89 -17.01 -10.94
CA ASP A 555 3.74 -17.42 -10.15
C ASP A 555 3.91 -17.03 -8.67
N ILE A 556 3.10 -17.59 -7.78
CA ILE A 556 3.15 -17.34 -6.34
C ILE A 556 4.29 -18.09 -5.62
N ASP A 557 4.82 -19.16 -6.21
CA ASP A 557 5.80 -20.05 -5.57
C ASP A 557 7.24 -19.80 -6.04
N THR A 558 7.38 -19.08 -7.14
CA THR A 558 8.65 -18.66 -7.72
C THR A 558 9.14 -17.35 -7.10
N PRO A 559 10.47 -17.18 -6.94
CA PRO A 559 11.04 -15.96 -6.42
C PRO A 559 10.78 -14.78 -7.37
N VAL A 560 10.36 -13.65 -6.79
CA VAL A 560 10.16 -12.41 -7.52
C VAL A 560 11.51 -11.80 -7.85
N VAL A 561 11.68 -11.36 -9.09
CA VAL A 561 12.90 -10.72 -9.56
C VAL A 561 12.66 -9.21 -9.60
N SER A 562 13.22 -8.49 -8.63
CA SER A 562 13.17 -7.02 -8.58
C SER A 562 14.48 -6.40 -9.05
N ALA A 563 14.42 -5.29 -9.78
CA ALA A 563 15.59 -4.52 -10.17
C ALA A 563 15.38 -3.03 -9.91
N ARG A 564 16.47 -2.36 -9.52
CA ARG A 564 16.51 -0.91 -9.40
C ARG A 564 16.82 -0.28 -10.76
N VAL A 565 15.94 0.57 -11.24
CA VAL A 565 16.16 1.34 -12.46
C VAL A 565 16.98 2.59 -12.14
N VAL A 566 17.92 2.92 -13.02
CA VAL A 566 18.95 3.96 -12.80
C VAL A 566 18.36 5.37 -12.76
N ASP A 567 17.32 5.64 -13.56
CA ASP A 567 16.74 6.97 -13.68
C ASP A 567 15.69 7.23 -12.60
N ARG A 568 16.11 7.93 -11.55
CA ARG A 568 15.22 8.42 -10.49
C ARG A 568 14.64 9.79 -10.82
N PHE A 569 13.44 10.05 -10.31
CA PHE A 569 12.76 11.32 -10.43
C PHE A 569 11.95 11.64 -9.17
N GLU A 570 11.79 12.92 -8.88
CA GLU A 570 11.10 13.39 -7.69
C GLU A 570 9.66 13.79 -8.03
N ILE A 571 8.70 13.34 -7.21
CA ILE A 571 7.31 13.78 -7.23
C ILE A 571 7.01 14.42 -5.88
N GLY A 572 6.37 15.60 -5.87
CA GLY A 572 5.89 16.22 -4.63
C GLY A 572 5.05 17.46 -4.90
N ASP A 573 4.18 17.77 -3.93
CA ASP A 573 3.28 18.94 -3.98
C ASP A 573 3.90 20.19 -3.30
N GLY A 574 5.19 20.11 -2.92
CA GLY A 574 5.90 21.15 -2.18
C GLY A 574 6.63 22.19 -3.04
N SER A 575 7.12 23.26 -2.40
CA SER A 575 7.99 24.27 -3.03
C SER A 575 9.19 23.62 -3.71
N ASP A 576 9.67 24.17 -4.83
CA ASP A 576 10.86 23.70 -5.56
C ASP A 576 12.09 23.45 -4.66
N TRP A 577 12.19 24.18 -3.54
CA TRP A 577 13.22 23.98 -2.52
C TRP A 577 13.17 22.59 -1.84
N LEU A 578 11.98 22.05 -1.60
CA LEU A 578 11.79 20.72 -1.01
C LEU A 578 12.25 19.64 -1.99
N LEU A 579 11.90 19.77 -3.27
CA LEU A 579 12.34 18.86 -4.33
C LEU A 579 13.85 18.95 -4.54
N LEU A 580 14.42 20.16 -4.56
CA LEU A 580 15.87 20.36 -4.63
C LEU A 580 16.57 19.74 -3.42
N ARG A 581 16.02 19.90 -2.21
CA ARG A 581 16.57 19.30 -1.00
C ARG A 581 16.51 17.77 -1.06
N LEU A 582 15.40 17.20 -1.51
CA LEU A 582 15.26 15.75 -1.71
C LEU A 582 16.30 15.23 -2.71
N TRP A 583 16.45 15.92 -3.85
CA TRP A 583 17.43 15.60 -4.87
C TRP A 583 18.88 15.69 -4.35
N LEU A 584 19.22 16.76 -3.62
CA LEU A 584 20.53 16.94 -2.97
C LEU A 584 20.79 15.87 -1.91
N SER A 585 19.77 15.48 -1.15
CA SER A 585 19.86 14.42 -0.13
C SER A 585 20.16 13.06 -0.76
N ASN A 586 19.59 12.79 -1.93
CA ASN A 586 19.86 11.57 -2.70
C ASN A 586 21.20 11.61 -3.46
N SER A 587 21.80 12.79 -3.62
CA SER A 587 23.02 13.01 -4.39
C SER A 587 24.14 13.63 -3.53
N PRO A 588 24.67 12.91 -2.54
CA PRO A 588 25.61 13.44 -1.53
C PRO A 588 26.91 14.01 -2.12
N TRP A 589 27.31 13.57 -3.31
CA TRP A 589 28.51 14.04 -4.00
C TRP A 589 28.47 15.53 -4.35
N TYR A 590 27.30 16.06 -4.70
CA TYR A 590 27.16 17.50 -4.99
C TYR A 590 27.33 18.33 -3.72
N TRP A 591 26.88 17.82 -2.57
CA TRP A 591 27.12 18.45 -1.26
C TRP A 591 28.62 18.50 -0.94
N LEU A 592 29.31 17.39 -1.16
CA LEU A 592 30.76 17.32 -0.96
C LEU A 592 31.48 18.28 -1.91
N ALA A 593 31.11 18.32 -3.19
CA ALA A 593 31.67 19.26 -4.15
C ALA A 593 31.44 20.72 -3.73
N LEU A 594 30.24 21.07 -3.26
CA LEU A 594 29.89 22.41 -2.81
C LEU A 594 30.70 22.80 -1.56
N VAL A 595 30.87 21.90 -0.60
CA VAL A 595 31.71 22.12 0.59
C VAL A 595 33.19 22.30 0.21
N VAL A 596 33.70 21.47 -0.70
CA VAL A 596 35.09 21.57 -1.19
C VAL A 596 35.32 22.88 -1.94
N VAL A 597 34.41 23.26 -2.84
CA VAL A 597 34.48 24.54 -3.57
C VAL A 597 34.37 25.71 -2.59
N GLY A 598 33.46 25.65 -1.61
CA GLY A 598 33.34 26.66 -0.56
C GLY A 598 34.61 26.80 0.28
N ALA A 599 35.22 25.68 0.67
CA ALA A 599 36.50 25.67 1.39
C ALA A 599 37.64 26.26 0.53
N LEU A 600 37.71 25.90 -0.76
CA LEU A 600 38.69 26.46 -1.69
C LEU A 600 38.52 27.98 -1.85
N LEU A 601 37.27 28.47 -1.99
CA LEU A 601 36.98 29.91 -2.07
C LEU A 601 37.36 30.64 -0.77
N LEU A 602 37.15 30.04 0.40
CA LEU A 602 37.61 30.58 1.68
C LEU A 602 39.15 30.63 1.76
N VAL A 603 39.85 29.59 1.31
CA VAL A 603 41.32 29.58 1.25
C VAL A 603 41.85 30.63 0.27
N ILE A 604 41.24 30.77 -0.90
CA ILE A 604 41.61 31.78 -1.92
C ILE A 604 41.37 33.19 -1.38
N SER A 605 40.21 33.45 -0.78
CA SER A 605 39.90 34.78 -0.21
C SER A 605 40.79 35.13 0.97
N ALA A 606 41.04 34.18 1.89
CA ALA A 606 41.97 34.37 3.00
C ALA A 606 43.40 34.63 2.52
N SER A 607 43.90 33.85 1.55
CA SER A 607 45.24 34.05 0.99
C SER A 607 45.35 35.37 0.21
N TRP A 608 44.31 35.79 -0.49
CA TRP A 608 44.25 37.09 -1.16
C TRP A 608 44.29 38.26 -0.16
N LEU A 609 43.49 38.19 0.91
CA LEU A 609 43.49 39.19 2.00
C LEU A 609 44.85 39.26 2.71
N LEU A 610 45.46 38.12 3.01
CA LEU A 610 46.80 38.06 3.63
C LEU A 610 47.88 38.64 2.71
N ARG A 611 47.84 38.34 1.41
CA ARG A 611 48.76 38.92 0.41
C ARG A 611 48.57 40.44 0.28
N ARG A 612 47.34 40.92 0.28
CA ARG A 612 47.03 42.36 0.25
C ARG A 612 47.55 43.08 1.50
N ARG A 613 47.37 42.48 2.68
CA ARG A 613 47.90 43.03 3.94
C ARG A 613 49.42 43.06 3.97
N ARG A 614 50.09 42.00 3.49
CA ARG A 614 51.56 41.95 3.38
C ARG A 614 52.12 43.06 2.48
N ARG A 615 51.51 43.28 1.31
CA ARG A 615 51.89 44.38 0.40
C ARG A 615 51.67 45.77 1.03
N GLY A 616 50.69 45.91 1.91
CA GLY A 616 50.48 47.16 2.67
C GLY A 616 51.57 47.42 3.71
N PHE A 617 52.14 46.38 4.32
CA PHE A 617 53.27 46.51 5.25
C PHE A 617 54.61 46.77 4.54
N GLU A 618 54.86 46.12 3.40
CA GLU A 618 56.07 46.34 2.58
C GLU A 618 56.11 47.74 1.93
N ALA A 619 54.98 48.46 1.86
CA ALA A 619 54.92 49.84 1.39
C ALA A 619 55.09 50.90 2.50
N GLN A 620 55.19 50.48 3.76
CA GLN A 620 55.39 51.36 4.93
C GLN A 620 56.79 51.23 5.57
N THR A 621 57.59 50.28 5.09
CA THR A 621 59.04 50.16 5.33
C THR A 621 59.80 50.71 4.13
#